data_AF-K8EHS8-F1
#
_entry.id   AF-K8EHS8-F1
#
_cell.length_a   1.000
_cell.length_b   1.000
_cell.length_c   1.000
_cell.angle_alpha   90.00
_cell.angle_beta   90.00
_cell.angle_gamma   90.00
#
_symmetry.space_group_name_H-M   'P 1'
#
loop_
_entity.id
_entity.type
_entity.pdbx_description
1 polymer ?
#
loop_
_entity_poly.entity_id
_entity_poly.type
_entity_poly.pdbx_seq_one_letter_code
_entity_poly.pdbx_strand_id
1 'polypeptide(L)'
;MVQFSHADNSSPTIITLDESEDKARARELTLLECQQLALEYNFVKENAPSNGTVQQRADVVGFFKQYGANGLSQFKKKFGSMKLYPPGEKEVEFYSFSCGSDEDDDLGGSNGDAFLKKPISKEDIEEAIPIYEENKGSFQKLSWKYIKRPGGQAIRPPDWYKLDGAVAQVEKGDNDTECPMWTSNGSVDYGGKEQWEWWLKYKGKSADESKVLFVRVLEMAKKNKKENFY
;
A
#
# COMPACT_ATOMS: atom_id res chain seq x y z
N MET A 1 -54.64 -25.28 -39.81
CA MET A 1 -53.27 -25.36 -40.35
C MET A 1 -52.34 -24.76 -39.31
N VAL A 2 -51.27 -25.46 -38.99
CA VAL A 2 -50.65 -25.52 -37.66
C VAL A 2 -49.90 -24.23 -37.32
N GLN A 3 -50.20 -23.65 -36.16
CA GLN A 3 -49.35 -22.66 -35.50
C GLN A 3 -48.12 -23.38 -34.95
N PHE A 4 -46.97 -23.10 -35.53
CA PHE A 4 -45.67 -23.42 -34.94
C PHE A 4 -44.99 -22.10 -34.54
N SER A 5 -44.86 -21.98 -33.23
CA SER A 5 -43.86 -21.20 -32.51
C SER A 5 -42.50 -21.27 -33.18
N HIS A 6 -41.71 -20.18 -33.14
CA HIS A 6 -40.27 -20.21 -32.86
C HIS A 6 -39.70 -18.79 -32.63
N ALA A 7 -38.94 -18.71 -31.54
CA ALA A 7 -37.88 -17.76 -31.20
C ALA A 7 -38.24 -16.27 -30.97
N ASP A 8 -38.60 -15.96 -29.71
CA ASP A 8 -38.23 -14.70 -29.08
C ASP A 8 -36.70 -14.57 -29.10
N ASN A 9 -36.17 -13.79 -30.05
CA ASN A 9 -34.78 -13.39 -30.07
C ASN A 9 -34.70 -11.99 -29.44
N SER A 10 -34.90 -11.93 -28.13
CA SER A 10 -34.61 -10.73 -27.34
C SER A 10 -33.09 -10.61 -27.27
N SER A 11 -32.52 -9.90 -28.26
CA SER A 11 -31.15 -9.41 -28.18
C SER A 11 -31.00 -8.63 -26.87
N PRO A 12 -29.95 -8.90 -26.06
CA PRO A 12 -29.72 -8.13 -24.86
C PRO A 12 -29.40 -6.70 -25.28
N THR A 13 -30.22 -5.75 -24.81
CA THR A 13 -29.92 -4.33 -24.85
C THR A 13 -28.55 -4.13 -24.23
N ILE A 14 -27.53 -3.90 -25.06
CA ILE A 14 -26.24 -3.42 -24.60
C ILE A 14 -26.51 -2.02 -24.06
N ILE A 15 -26.60 -1.92 -22.74
CA ILE A 15 -26.56 -0.64 -22.04
C ILE A 15 -25.12 -0.15 -22.22
N THR A 16 -24.87 0.61 -23.27
CA THR A 16 -23.67 1.45 -23.37
C THR A 16 -23.75 2.47 -22.25
N LEU A 17 -23.12 2.17 -21.12
CA LEU A 17 -22.87 3.13 -20.06
C LEU A 17 -21.75 4.05 -20.55
N ASP A 18 -22.19 5.26 -20.88
CA ASP A 18 -21.43 6.44 -21.21
C ASP A 18 -20.19 6.58 -20.29
N GLU A 19 -18.99 6.62 -20.89
CA GLU A 19 -17.68 6.75 -20.22
C GLU A 19 -17.42 8.19 -19.69
N SER A 20 -18.47 8.97 -19.46
CA SER A 20 -18.36 10.39 -19.12
C SER A 20 -19.25 10.84 -17.97
N GLU A 21 -19.24 10.11 -16.84
CA GLU A 21 -19.64 10.70 -15.56
C GLU A 21 -18.69 10.31 -14.41
N ASP A 22 -17.96 11.33 -13.95
CA ASP A 22 -17.63 11.61 -12.55
C ASP A 22 -16.45 10.93 -11.85
N LYS A 23 -15.27 11.45 -12.20
CA LYS A 23 -14.37 12.06 -11.19
C LYS A 23 -15.21 12.85 -10.16
N ALA A 24 -15.00 12.55 -8.87
CA ALA A 24 -15.46 13.32 -7.69
C ALA A 24 -16.78 12.90 -6.98
N ARG A 25 -16.86 11.64 -6.55
CA ARG A 25 -17.16 11.24 -5.16
C ARG A 25 -16.74 9.79 -5.01
N ALA A 26 -16.01 9.43 -3.96
CA ALA A 26 -15.86 8.03 -3.59
C ALA A 26 -17.29 7.49 -3.34
N ARG A 27 -17.90 6.81 -4.32
CA ARG A 27 -19.18 6.13 -4.15
C ARG A 27 -18.96 5.13 -3.04
N GLU A 28 -19.63 5.32 -1.92
CA GLU A 28 -19.39 4.50 -0.74
C GLU A 28 -19.91 3.08 -1.00
N LEU A 29 -19.01 2.16 -1.39
CA LEU A 29 -19.33 0.78 -1.76
C LEU A 29 -20.17 0.10 -0.66
N THR A 30 -21.46 -0.03 -0.87
CA THR A 30 -22.42 -0.51 0.12
C THR A 30 -22.34 -2.03 0.29
N LEU A 31 -22.88 -2.52 1.41
CA LEU A 31 -22.97 -3.97 1.64
C LEU A 31 -23.85 -4.67 0.60
N LEU A 32 -24.88 -3.98 0.10
CA LEU A 32 -25.81 -4.52 -0.90
C LEU A 32 -25.11 -4.70 -2.26
N GLU A 33 -24.29 -3.73 -2.67
CA GLU A 33 -23.47 -3.83 -3.89
C GLU A 33 -22.47 -5.00 -3.78
N CYS A 34 -21.85 -5.19 -2.61
CA CYS A 34 -20.98 -6.35 -2.38
C CYS A 34 -21.73 -7.68 -2.47
N GLN A 35 -22.99 -7.74 -2.04
CA GLN A 35 -23.82 -8.94 -2.14
C GLN A 35 -24.23 -9.26 -3.58
N GLN A 36 -24.50 -8.23 -4.38
CA GLN A 36 -24.80 -8.39 -5.80
C GLN A 36 -23.58 -8.89 -6.57
N LEU A 37 -22.41 -8.27 -6.34
CA LEU A 37 -21.14 -8.69 -6.93
C LEU A 37 -20.75 -10.11 -6.53
N ALA A 38 -20.97 -10.49 -5.26
CA ALA A 38 -20.73 -11.85 -4.80
C ALA A 38 -21.56 -12.88 -5.60
N LEU A 39 -22.84 -12.59 -5.87
CA LEU A 39 -23.68 -13.47 -6.69
C LEU A 39 -23.25 -13.49 -8.16
N GLU A 40 -22.89 -12.34 -8.72
CA GLU A 40 -22.37 -12.22 -10.09
C GLU A 40 -21.11 -13.07 -10.28
N TYR A 41 -20.25 -13.12 -9.25
CA TYR A 41 -19.01 -13.90 -9.23
C TYR A 41 -19.18 -15.31 -8.64
N ASN A 42 -20.42 -15.82 -8.61
CA ASN A 42 -20.77 -17.18 -8.20
C ASN A 42 -20.45 -17.54 -6.73
N PHE A 43 -20.30 -16.57 -5.82
CA PHE A 43 -20.28 -16.80 -4.38
C PHE A 43 -21.70 -16.90 -3.83
N VAL A 44 -22.24 -18.12 -3.86
CA VAL A 44 -23.57 -18.45 -3.36
C VAL A 44 -23.43 -19.32 -2.11
N LYS A 45 -24.24 -19.07 -1.09
CA LYS A 45 -24.27 -19.92 0.12
C LYS A 45 -24.76 -21.33 -0.22
N GLU A 46 -24.12 -22.35 0.35
CA GLU A 46 -24.37 -23.78 0.07
C GLU A 46 -25.83 -24.24 0.26
N ASN A 47 -26.63 -23.54 1.09
CA ASN A 47 -28.03 -23.88 1.38
C ASN A 47 -29.01 -22.72 1.10
N ALA A 48 -28.70 -21.87 0.12
CA ALA A 48 -29.52 -20.71 -0.18
C ALA A 48 -30.86 -21.08 -0.85
N PRO A 49 -31.99 -20.46 -0.45
CA PRO A 49 -33.25 -20.63 -1.16
C PRO A 49 -33.16 -20.04 -2.57
N SER A 50 -33.60 -20.79 -3.59
CA SER A 50 -33.49 -20.40 -5.00
C SER A 50 -34.21 -19.08 -5.33
N ASN A 51 -35.30 -18.78 -4.59
CA ASN A 51 -36.09 -17.54 -4.71
C ASN A 51 -35.83 -16.55 -3.54
N GLY A 52 -34.76 -16.73 -2.77
CA GLY A 52 -34.40 -15.84 -1.68
C GLY A 52 -33.95 -14.45 -2.14
N THR A 53 -33.95 -13.50 -1.21
CA THR A 53 -33.37 -12.17 -1.47
C THR A 53 -31.85 -12.28 -1.70
N VAL A 54 -31.26 -11.27 -2.33
CA VAL A 54 -29.81 -11.20 -2.60
C VAL A 54 -28.97 -11.43 -1.33
N GLN A 55 -29.40 -10.89 -0.19
CA GLN A 55 -28.78 -11.08 1.13
C GLN A 55 -28.80 -12.54 1.61
N GLN A 56 -29.89 -13.25 1.33
CA GLN A 56 -30.06 -14.66 1.73
C GLN A 56 -29.22 -15.59 0.86
N ARG A 57 -28.95 -15.20 -0.39
CA ARG A 57 -28.25 -16.04 -1.38
C ARG A 57 -26.75 -15.79 -1.43
N ALA A 58 -26.31 -14.54 -1.31
CA ALA A 58 -24.90 -14.15 -1.46
C ALA A 58 -24.04 -14.67 -0.30
N ASP A 59 -22.94 -15.36 -0.62
CA ASP A 59 -21.87 -15.65 0.34
C ASP A 59 -20.84 -14.51 0.35
N VAL A 60 -21.19 -13.43 1.04
CA VAL A 60 -20.31 -12.26 1.21
C VAL A 60 -19.05 -12.59 2.03
N VAL A 61 -19.12 -13.61 2.89
CA VAL A 61 -17.98 -14.00 3.75
C VAL A 61 -16.93 -14.72 2.91
N GLY A 62 -17.35 -15.69 2.09
CA GLY A 62 -16.49 -16.35 1.11
C GLY A 62 -15.94 -15.35 0.09
N PHE A 63 -16.78 -14.47 -0.42
CA PHE A 63 -16.40 -13.40 -1.32
C PHE A 63 -15.30 -12.49 -0.72
N PHE A 64 -15.49 -11.94 0.48
CA PHE A 64 -14.46 -11.10 1.11
C PHE A 64 -13.16 -11.86 1.38
N LYS A 65 -13.24 -13.13 1.78
CA LYS A 65 -12.05 -13.97 1.97
C LYS A 65 -11.28 -14.18 0.67
N GLN A 66 -11.96 -14.40 -0.46
CA GLN A 66 -11.31 -14.57 -1.76
C GLN A 66 -10.45 -13.34 -2.11
N TYR A 67 -10.93 -12.13 -1.79
CA TYR A 67 -10.21 -10.87 -2.02
C TYR A 67 -9.35 -10.43 -0.82
N GLY A 68 -9.07 -11.34 0.12
CA GLY A 68 -8.18 -11.10 1.26
C GLY A 68 -8.67 -10.02 2.23
N ALA A 69 -9.99 -9.91 2.45
CA ALA A 69 -10.61 -9.01 3.41
C ALA A 69 -11.40 -9.79 4.47
N ASN A 70 -11.37 -9.32 5.73
CA ASN A 70 -12.11 -9.95 6.82
C ASN A 70 -13.50 -9.35 7.06
N GLY A 71 -13.91 -8.37 6.25
CA GLY A 71 -15.19 -7.67 6.39
C GLY A 71 -15.29 -6.41 5.53
N LEU A 72 -16.48 -5.82 5.48
CA LEU A 72 -16.82 -4.71 4.58
C LEU A 72 -15.90 -3.49 4.77
N SER A 73 -15.50 -3.14 5.99
CA SER A 73 -14.60 -2.00 6.22
C SER A 73 -13.22 -2.20 5.58
N GLN A 74 -12.64 -3.41 5.70
CA GLN A 74 -11.38 -3.74 5.05
C GLN A 74 -11.53 -3.84 3.53
N PHE A 75 -12.67 -4.39 3.07
CA PHE A 75 -12.98 -4.48 1.65
C PHE A 75 -13.13 -3.10 1.00
N LYS A 76 -13.90 -2.19 1.63
CA LYS A 76 -14.02 -0.77 1.23
C LYS A 76 -12.66 -0.08 1.17
N LYS A 77 -11.77 -0.34 2.12
CA LYS A 77 -10.43 0.27 2.12
C LYS A 77 -9.58 -0.19 0.92
N LYS A 78 -9.73 -1.45 0.49
CA LYS A 78 -8.98 -2.02 -0.63
C LYS A 78 -9.60 -1.70 -1.99
N PHE A 79 -10.92 -1.80 -2.10
CA PHE A 79 -11.63 -1.77 -3.38
C PHE A 79 -12.65 -0.62 -3.50
N GLY A 80 -12.81 0.22 -2.49
CA GLY A 80 -13.79 1.32 -2.50
C GLY A 80 -13.51 2.41 -3.53
N SER A 81 -12.32 2.43 -4.12
CA SER A 81 -11.93 3.32 -5.22
C SER A 81 -11.39 2.58 -6.44
N MET A 82 -11.46 1.24 -6.47
CA MET A 82 -10.89 0.40 -7.53
C MET A 82 -11.98 -0.45 -8.19
N LYS A 83 -11.83 -0.75 -9.48
CA LYS A 83 -12.73 -1.67 -10.19
C LYS A 83 -12.46 -3.09 -9.71
N LEU A 84 -13.49 -3.78 -9.22
CA LEU A 84 -13.40 -5.17 -8.84
C LEU A 84 -13.57 -6.06 -10.08
N TYR A 85 -12.72 -7.07 -10.23
CA TYR A 85 -12.77 -8.04 -11.33
C TYR A 85 -13.22 -9.41 -10.84
N PRO A 86 -13.90 -10.22 -11.69
CA PRO A 86 -14.33 -11.56 -11.34
C PRO A 86 -13.16 -12.47 -10.94
N PRO A 87 -13.34 -13.42 -10.00
CA PRO A 87 -12.31 -14.39 -9.69
C PRO A 87 -12.08 -15.31 -10.90
N GLY A 88 -10.86 -15.33 -11.42
CA GLY A 88 -10.43 -16.25 -12.49
C GLY A 88 -10.32 -15.65 -13.89
N GLU A 89 -10.76 -14.41 -14.13
CA GLU A 89 -10.34 -13.65 -15.31
C GLU A 89 -9.06 -12.87 -14.98
N LYS A 90 -8.02 -13.05 -15.81
CA LYS A 90 -6.66 -12.44 -15.74
C LYS A 90 -6.67 -11.04 -15.13
N GLU A 91 -5.89 -10.64 -14.12
CA GLU A 91 -4.65 -11.16 -13.52
C GLU A 91 -4.82 -11.28 -12.00
N VAL A 92 -4.39 -12.42 -11.45
CA VAL A 92 -4.01 -12.49 -10.03
C VAL A 92 -2.55 -12.06 -9.95
N GLU A 93 -2.27 -10.78 -10.21
CA GLU A 93 -1.03 -10.12 -9.76
C GLU A 93 -1.21 -9.69 -8.29
N PHE A 94 -1.52 -10.66 -7.44
CA PHE A 94 -1.47 -10.48 -5.99
C PHE A 94 -0.78 -11.69 -5.39
N TYR A 95 0.48 -11.48 -5.00
CA TYR A 95 1.23 -12.29 -4.03
C TYR A 95 1.75 -13.67 -4.49
N SER A 96 2.76 -13.67 -5.36
CA SER A 96 3.89 -14.59 -5.18
C SER A 96 5.05 -13.82 -4.55
N PHE A 97 5.18 -13.91 -3.23
CA PHE A 97 6.41 -13.61 -2.51
C PHE A 97 7.46 -14.64 -2.95
N SER A 98 8.19 -14.31 -4.01
CA SER A 98 9.41 -15.00 -4.45
C SER A 98 10.44 -13.93 -4.76
N CYS A 99 11.61 -14.12 -4.17
CA CYS A 99 12.85 -13.41 -4.40
C CYS A 99 13.11 -13.18 -5.91
N GLY A 100 13.43 -11.93 -6.27
CA GLY A 100 14.19 -11.61 -7.48
C GLY A 100 13.43 -10.87 -8.57
N SER A 101 14.01 -9.71 -8.92
CA SER A 101 13.94 -8.98 -10.21
C SER A 101 12.60 -8.36 -10.65
N ASP A 102 12.66 -7.02 -10.60
CA ASP A 102 12.26 -6.06 -11.62
C ASP A 102 10.77 -5.74 -11.86
N GLU A 103 10.54 -4.43 -11.75
CA GLU A 103 9.48 -3.59 -12.30
C GLU A 103 8.12 -3.57 -11.58
N ASP A 104 7.92 -2.43 -10.89
CA ASP A 104 6.65 -1.78 -10.58
C ASP A 104 5.61 -2.56 -9.79
N ASP A 105 5.82 -2.68 -8.47
CA ASP A 105 4.77 -3.13 -7.55
C ASP A 105 4.63 -2.23 -6.31
N ASP A 106 3.53 -1.47 -6.29
CA ASP A 106 3.11 -0.52 -5.26
C ASP A 106 2.67 -1.26 -3.99
N LEU A 107 3.65 -1.76 -3.24
CA LEU A 107 3.47 -2.34 -1.92
C LEU A 107 3.12 -1.27 -0.88
N GLY A 108 1.83 -1.17 -0.55
CA GLY A 108 1.41 -1.02 0.85
C GLY A 108 1.92 0.20 1.61
N GLY A 109 1.99 1.36 0.95
CA GLY A 109 2.31 2.62 1.60
C GLY A 109 1.30 2.99 2.68
N SER A 110 1.65 2.76 3.95
CA SER A 110 1.18 3.64 5.02
C SER A 110 1.45 5.08 4.56
N ASN A 111 0.57 6.04 4.85
CA ASN A 111 0.69 7.45 4.40
C ASN A 111 2.09 8.10 4.62
N GLY A 112 2.99 7.47 5.39
CA GLY A 112 4.35 7.90 5.66
C GLY A 112 5.39 7.73 4.53
N ASP A 113 5.09 7.04 3.42
CA ASP A 113 6.05 6.75 2.34
C ASP A 113 5.83 7.60 1.09
N ALA A 114 4.74 8.39 1.06
CA ALA A 114 4.34 9.19 -0.10
C ALA A 114 5.44 10.17 -0.57
N PHE A 115 6.33 10.59 0.32
CA PHE A 115 7.44 11.49 0.00
C PHE A 115 8.45 10.88 -1.00
N LEU A 116 8.59 9.55 -1.05
CA LEU A 116 9.48 8.83 -1.98
C LEU A 116 9.00 8.91 -3.44
N LYS A 117 7.68 9.02 -3.62
CA LYS A 117 7.03 9.08 -4.93
C LYS A 117 6.92 10.50 -5.48
N LYS A 118 7.15 11.53 -4.65
CA LYS A 118 7.05 12.92 -5.09
C LYS A 118 8.16 13.23 -6.09
N PRO A 119 7.84 13.76 -7.30
CA PRO A 119 8.84 14.06 -8.31
C PRO A 119 9.92 14.99 -7.76
N ILE A 120 11.15 14.81 -8.24
CA ILE A 120 12.33 15.58 -7.84
C ILE A 120 12.77 16.39 -9.06
N SER A 121 12.75 17.71 -8.95
CA SER A 121 13.26 18.59 -10.01
C SER A 121 14.76 18.84 -9.84
N LYS A 122 15.38 19.49 -10.83
CA LYS A 122 16.81 19.88 -10.72
C LYS A 122 17.01 20.94 -9.66
N GLU A 123 16.06 21.87 -9.54
CA GLU A 123 16.06 22.93 -8.54
C GLU A 123 15.98 22.34 -7.13
N ASP A 124 15.17 21.30 -6.91
CA ASP A 124 15.11 20.57 -5.64
C ASP A 124 16.49 20.02 -5.25
N ILE A 125 17.24 19.47 -6.22
CA ILE A 125 18.57 18.91 -6.00
C ILE A 125 19.56 20.01 -5.58
N GLU A 126 19.59 21.12 -6.32
CA GLU A 126 20.48 22.25 -6.04
C GLU A 126 20.23 22.85 -4.65
N GLU A 127 18.96 22.97 -4.23
CA GLU A 127 18.60 23.44 -2.90
C GLU A 127 18.96 22.44 -1.80
N ALA A 128 18.77 21.14 -2.06
CA ALA A 128 18.97 20.11 -1.06
C ALA A 128 20.43 19.83 -0.71
N ILE A 129 21.36 19.99 -1.65
CA ILE A 129 22.79 19.70 -1.44
C ILE A 129 23.38 20.42 -0.21
N PRO A 130 23.32 21.77 -0.10
CA PRO A 130 23.91 22.46 1.05
C PRO A 130 23.24 22.09 2.37
N ILE A 131 21.91 21.91 2.38
CA ILE A 131 21.15 21.54 3.58
C ILE A 131 21.54 20.12 4.02
N TYR A 132 21.66 19.20 3.08
CA TYR A 132 22.10 17.83 3.35
C TYR A 132 23.50 17.82 3.97
N GLU A 133 24.47 18.50 3.37
CA GLU A 133 25.86 18.51 3.86
C GLU A 133 25.97 19.06 5.28
N GLU A 134 25.20 20.09 5.62
CA GLU A 134 25.15 20.65 6.97
C GLU A 134 24.51 19.68 8.00
N ASN A 135 23.54 18.87 7.57
CA ASN A 135 22.67 18.11 8.48
C ASN A 135 22.96 16.59 8.53
N LYS A 136 23.64 16.01 7.55
CA LYS A 136 23.85 14.55 7.42
C LYS A 136 24.54 13.91 8.63
N GLY A 137 25.41 14.63 9.33
CA GLY A 137 26.08 14.14 10.55
C GLY A 137 25.42 14.59 11.86
N SER A 138 24.61 15.65 11.83
CA SER A 138 24.06 16.27 13.04
C SER A 138 22.64 15.78 13.37
N PHE A 139 21.88 15.28 12.38
CA PHE A 139 20.51 14.81 12.61
C PHE A 139 20.44 13.70 13.68
N GLN A 140 21.43 12.82 13.75
CA GLN A 140 21.48 11.73 14.74
C GLN A 140 21.53 12.24 16.20
N LYS A 141 22.06 13.45 16.40
CA LYS A 141 22.29 14.07 17.72
C LYS A 141 21.10 14.91 18.21
N LEU A 142 20.04 15.06 17.40
CA LEU A 142 18.84 15.78 17.84
C LEU A 142 18.13 15.01 18.98
N SER A 143 17.29 15.73 19.74
CA SER A 143 16.54 15.19 20.87
C SER A 143 15.36 14.30 20.45
N TRP A 144 15.62 13.24 19.69
CA TRP A 144 14.59 12.32 19.20
C TRP A 144 13.94 11.53 20.34
N LYS A 145 12.62 11.35 20.25
CA LYS A 145 11.87 10.47 21.13
C LYS A 145 12.29 9.01 20.98
N TYR A 146 11.94 8.22 21.98
CA TYR A 146 12.03 6.76 21.91
C TYR A 146 10.65 6.13 21.92
N ILE A 147 10.46 5.14 21.04
CA ILE A 147 9.27 4.32 20.96
C ILE A 147 9.59 2.97 21.60
N LYS A 148 8.80 2.58 22.60
CA LYS A 148 8.96 1.29 23.27
C LYS A 148 8.48 0.16 22.35
N ARG A 149 9.23 -0.93 22.33
CA ARG A 149 8.93 -2.19 21.65
C ARG A 149 8.84 -3.33 22.67
N PRO A 150 8.26 -4.49 22.30
CA PRO A 150 8.28 -5.68 23.15
C PRO A 150 9.71 -6.04 23.59
N GLY A 151 9.83 -6.70 24.74
CA GLY A 151 11.14 -7.05 25.30
C GLY A 151 11.90 -5.88 25.94
N GLY A 152 11.22 -4.76 26.22
CA GLY A 152 11.83 -3.60 26.88
C GLY A 152 12.77 -2.77 25.99
N GLN A 153 12.85 -3.11 24.70
CA GLN A 153 13.66 -2.35 23.74
C GLN A 153 13.03 -0.98 23.45
N ALA A 154 13.89 -0.01 23.16
CA ALA A 154 13.50 1.33 22.79
C ALA A 154 14.16 1.67 21.45
N ILE A 155 13.35 2.07 20.47
CA ILE A 155 13.82 2.42 19.13
C ILE A 155 13.54 3.89 18.83
N ARG A 156 14.22 4.44 17.81
CA ARG A 156 13.95 5.80 17.33
C ARG A 156 12.60 5.88 16.57
N PRO A 157 12.08 7.09 16.32
CA PRO A 157 10.86 7.26 15.53
C PRO A 157 11.12 6.94 14.05
N PRO A 158 10.09 6.59 13.26
CA PRO A 158 10.25 6.24 11.85
C PRO A 158 11.01 7.28 11.02
N ASP A 159 10.79 8.58 11.27
CA ASP A 159 11.47 9.64 10.52
C ASP A 159 12.98 9.68 10.76
N TRP A 160 13.46 9.18 11.91
CA TRP A 160 14.89 9.00 12.14
C TRP A 160 15.47 7.93 11.19
N TYR A 161 14.78 6.81 11.04
CA TYR A 161 15.21 5.71 10.15
C TYR A 161 15.10 6.08 8.67
N LYS A 162 14.11 6.91 8.29
CA LYS A 162 14.04 7.49 6.94
C LYS A 162 15.27 8.33 6.62
N LEU A 163 15.71 9.18 7.56
CA LEU A 163 16.93 9.99 7.38
C LEU A 163 18.18 9.11 7.30
N ASP A 164 18.28 8.11 8.18
CA ASP A 164 19.39 7.17 8.21
C ASP A 164 19.49 6.34 6.92
N GLY A 165 18.35 5.84 6.41
CA GLY A 165 18.27 5.14 5.13
C GLY A 165 18.66 6.02 3.94
N ALA A 166 18.26 7.29 3.93
CA ALA A 166 18.69 8.25 2.90
C ALA A 166 20.21 8.48 2.95
N VAL A 167 20.80 8.63 4.14
CA VAL A 167 22.25 8.77 4.29
C VAL A 167 22.97 7.51 3.84
N ALA A 168 22.47 6.33 4.21
CA ALA A 168 23.04 5.06 3.76
C ALA A 168 23.02 4.93 2.22
N GLN A 169 21.92 5.33 1.57
CA GLN A 169 21.84 5.33 0.11
C GLN A 169 22.85 6.31 -0.53
N VAL A 170 23.04 7.50 0.04
CA VAL A 170 24.02 8.48 -0.46
C VAL A 170 25.46 7.95 -0.31
N GLU A 171 25.78 7.32 0.81
CA GLU A 171 27.16 6.90 1.13
C GLU A 171 27.54 5.55 0.53
N LYS A 172 26.59 4.61 0.46
CA LYS A 172 26.85 3.20 0.15
C LYS A 172 26.12 2.73 -1.11
N GLY A 173 25.15 3.50 -1.61
CA GLY A 173 24.27 3.06 -2.69
C GLY A 173 23.24 2.03 -2.23
N ASP A 174 22.78 1.21 -3.16
CA ASP A 174 21.72 0.23 -2.93
C ASP A 174 22.09 -0.80 -1.86
N ASN A 175 21.14 -1.12 -0.99
CA ASN A 175 21.31 -2.16 0.02
C ASN A 175 21.25 -3.56 -0.61
N ASP A 176 22.31 -4.34 -0.45
CA ASP A 176 22.43 -5.75 -0.86
C ASP A 176 22.60 -6.72 0.33
N THR A 177 22.55 -6.19 1.56
CA THR A 177 22.77 -6.98 2.78
C THR A 177 21.53 -7.76 3.20
N GLU A 178 21.71 -8.81 3.99
CA GLU A 178 20.60 -9.56 4.58
C GLU A 178 19.89 -8.76 5.69
N CYS A 179 18.57 -8.93 5.80
CA CYS A 179 17.77 -8.26 6.82
C CYS A 179 18.15 -8.78 8.23
N PRO A 180 18.59 -7.91 9.15
CA PRO A 180 18.91 -8.32 10.51
C PRO A 180 17.63 -8.66 11.27
N MET A 181 17.56 -9.89 11.80
CA MET A 181 16.40 -10.37 12.57
C MET A 181 16.67 -10.44 14.07
N TRP A 182 17.92 -10.71 14.46
CA TRP A 182 18.32 -10.98 15.83
C TRP A 182 19.54 -10.13 16.19
N THR A 183 19.54 -9.58 17.40
CA THR A 183 20.71 -8.93 17.99
C THR A 183 21.70 -9.98 18.50
N SER A 184 22.95 -9.57 18.78
CA SER A 184 24.00 -10.47 19.30
C SER A 184 23.65 -11.14 20.64
N ASN A 185 22.71 -10.57 21.40
CA ASN A 185 22.20 -11.15 22.65
C ASN A 185 20.95 -12.04 22.46
N GLY A 186 20.58 -12.37 21.21
CA GLY A 186 19.47 -13.26 20.89
C GLY A 186 18.07 -12.64 21.01
N SER A 187 17.98 -11.33 21.24
CA SER A 187 16.69 -10.61 21.17
C SER A 187 16.33 -10.24 19.72
N VAL A 188 15.07 -9.91 19.46
CA VAL A 188 14.66 -9.38 18.15
C VAL A 188 15.33 -8.03 17.91
N ASP A 189 15.89 -7.80 16.72
CA ASP A 189 16.51 -6.52 16.37
C ASP A 189 15.53 -5.59 15.66
N TYR A 190 14.68 -4.90 16.44
CA TYR A 190 13.73 -3.95 15.86
C TYR A 190 14.41 -2.73 15.22
N GLY A 191 15.54 -2.29 15.78
CA GLY A 191 16.24 -1.10 15.29
C GLY A 191 16.97 -1.37 13.98
N GLY A 192 17.78 -2.44 13.96
CA GLY A 192 18.49 -2.87 12.76
C GLY A 192 17.54 -3.23 11.63
N LYS A 193 16.41 -3.88 11.95
CA LYS A 193 15.38 -4.19 10.95
C LYS A 193 14.79 -2.92 10.33
N GLU A 194 14.42 -1.92 11.13
CA GLU A 194 13.88 -0.65 10.61
C GLU A 194 14.93 0.11 9.77
N GLN A 195 16.20 0.12 10.18
CA GLN A 195 17.29 0.70 9.38
C GLN A 195 17.41 0.01 8.02
N TRP A 196 17.41 -1.32 8.03
CA TRP A 196 17.52 -2.11 6.81
C TRP A 196 16.32 -1.90 5.88
N GLU A 197 15.09 -1.93 6.42
CA GLU A 197 13.86 -1.72 5.65
C GLU A 197 13.82 -0.33 5.02
N TRP A 198 14.21 0.70 5.77
CA TRP A 198 14.25 2.07 5.23
C TRP A 198 15.35 2.25 4.19
N TRP A 199 16.53 1.68 4.38
CA TRP A 199 17.57 1.73 3.35
C TRP A 199 17.12 1.00 2.07
N LEU A 200 16.47 -0.17 2.20
CA LEU A 200 15.94 -0.91 1.05
C LEU A 200 14.91 -0.10 0.24
N LYS A 201 14.06 0.70 0.90
CA LYS A 201 13.07 1.55 0.22
C LYS A 201 13.69 2.66 -0.64
N TYR A 202 14.96 2.99 -0.43
CA TYR A 202 15.69 3.97 -1.24
C TYR A 202 16.42 3.34 -2.43
N LYS A 203 16.32 2.01 -2.60
CA LYS A 203 16.94 1.30 -3.71
C LYS A 203 16.56 1.93 -5.06
N GLY A 204 17.56 2.08 -5.93
CA GLY A 204 17.41 2.70 -7.24
C GLY A 204 17.36 4.23 -7.23
N LYS A 205 17.36 4.88 -6.05
CA LYS A 205 17.53 6.34 -5.97
C LYS A 205 19.00 6.71 -6.11
N SER A 206 19.27 7.70 -6.93
CA SER A 206 20.60 8.29 -7.03
C SER A 206 21.01 8.97 -5.72
N ALA A 207 22.30 9.24 -5.56
CA ALA A 207 22.81 9.97 -4.41
C ALA A 207 22.14 11.36 -4.29
N ASP A 208 21.99 12.09 -5.39
CA ASP A 208 21.41 13.44 -5.37
C ASP A 208 19.91 13.42 -5.04
N GLU A 209 19.14 12.47 -5.59
CA GLU A 209 17.74 12.29 -5.20
C GLU A 209 17.60 11.93 -3.71
N SER A 210 18.51 11.11 -3.20
CA SER A 210 18.51 10.71 -1.79
C SER A 210 18.81 11.88 -0.86
N LYS A 211 19.63 12.84 -1.27
CA LYS A 211 19.83 14.11 -0.55
C LYS A 211 18.54 14.94 -0.48
N VAL A 212 17.81 15.04 -1.59
CA VAL A 212 16.50 15.73 -1.61
C VAL A 212 15.52 15.07 -0.66
N LEU A 213 15.44 13.74 -0.71
CA LEU A 213 14.56 12.96 0.16
C LEU A 213 14.96 13.12 1.64
N PHE A 214 16.25 13.16 1.96
CA PHE A 214 16.74 13.47 3.30
C PHE A 214 16.21 14.83 3.79
N VAL A 215 16.35 15.88 2.98
CA VAL A 215 15.88 17.23 3.35
C VAL A 215 14.37 17.26 3.56
N ARG A 216 13.60 16.63 2.67
CA ARG A 216 12.13 16.51 2.79
C ARG A 216 11.74 15.81 4.10
N VAL A 217 12.41 14.71 4.45
CA VAL A 217 12.17 13.99 5.70
C VAL A 217 12.54 14.84 6.92
N LEU A 218 13.66 15.56 6.86
CA LEU A 218 14.10 16.41 7.96
C LEU A 218 13.07 17.52 8.25
N GLU A 219 12.50 18.11 7.20
CA GLU A 219 11.41 19.07 7.34
C GLU A 219 10.14 18.44 7.90
N MET A 220 9.74 17.27 7.41
CA MET A 220 8.57 16.55 7.92
C MET A 220 8.75 16.24 9.41
N ALA A 221 9.94 15.78 9.81
CA ALA A 221 10.25 15.52 11.20
C ALA A 221 10.13 16.79 12.05
N LYS A 222 10.68 17.91 11.57
CA LYS A 222 10.59 19.23 12.22
C LYS A 222 9.17 19.79 12.27
N LYS A 223 8.29 19.46 11.31
CA LYS A 223 6.86 19.81 11.34
C LYS A 223 6.11 18.95 12.36
N ASN A 224 6.45 17.66 12.45
CA ASN A 224 5.85 16.69 13.35
C ASN A 224 6.59 16.59 14.70
N LYS A 225 6.90 17.72 15.34
CA LYS A 225 7.73 17.76 16.56
C LYS A 225 7.19 16.87 17.68
N LYS A 226 5.87 16.84 17.86
CA LYS A 226 5.20 16.07 18.93
C LYS A 226 5.50 14.57 18.83
N GLU A 227 5.69 14.04 17.62
CA GLU A 227 5.93 12.62 17.41
C GLU A 227 7.43 12.30 17.41
N ASN A 228 8.25 13.24 16.95
CA ASN A 228 9.67 13.00 16.70
C ASN A 228 10.62 13.47 17.80
N PHE A 229 10.35 14.59 18.47
CA PHE A 229 11.30 15.24 19.38
C PHE A 229 10.73 15.46 20.78
N TYR A 230 11.59 15.35 21.81
CA TYR A 230 11.24 15.71 23.19
C TYR A 230 10.97 17.20 23.35
#